data_AF-A0A7F8QC94-F1
#
_entry.id   AF-A0A7F8QC94-F1
#
_cell.length_a   1.000
_cell.length_b   1.000
_cell.length_c   1.000
_cell.angle_alpha   90.00
_cell.angle_beta   90.00
_cell.angle_gamma   90.00
#
_symmetry.space_group_name_H-M   'P 1'
#
loop_
_entity.id
_entity.type
_entity.pdbx_description
1 polymer ?
#
loop_
_entity_poly.entity_id
_entity_poly.type
_entity_poly.pdbx_seq_one_letter_code
_entity_poly.pdbx_strand_id
1 'polypeptide(L)'
;MPQSQSGPSSLGGSYRTGRYVDKVSDLSLFGGLPANHVLVNQYLPGEGIMPRSPPRPATSLLLEPRSLLVLRGTAYTRLLHGIAAARVDALDATSLPPNAAACPSARPGASLVRGTRVSLTIRRVPRVLRTGLLLGK
;
A
#
# COMPACT_ATOMS: atom_id res chain seq x y z
N MET A 1 -11.34 9.09 -28.02
CA MET A 1 -12.52 9.28 -27.16
C MET A 1 -12.08 9.20 -25.70
N PRO A 2 -12.31 10.23 -24.85
CA PRO A 2 -11.97 10.11 -23.44
C PRO A 2 -13.15 9.50 -22.70
N GLN A 3 -12.96 8.34 -22.07
CA GLN A 3 -13.95 7.83 -21.12
C GLN A 3 -13.29 7.50 -19.78
N SER A 4 -13.94 8.06 -18.77
CA SER A 4 -13.69 8.04 -17.34
C SER A 4 -13.48 6.62 -16.80
N GLN A 5 -12.36 6.39 -16.11
CA GLN A 5 -12.28 5.38 -15.06
C GLN A 5 -12.00 6.13 -13.76
N SER A 6 -12.92 6.02 -12.82
CA SER A 6 -12.85 6.62 -11.49
C SER A 6 -11.65 6.04 -10.74
N GLY A 7 -10.58 6.80 -10.64
CA GLY A 7 -9.50 6.55 -9.68
C GLY A 7 -10.00 6.76 -8.24
N PRO A 8 -9.26 6.30 -7.22
CA PRO A 8 -9.66 6.45 -5.83
C PRO A 8 -9.86 7.93 -5.48
N SER A 9 -10.97 8.24 -4.82
CA SER A 9 -11.31 9.58 -4.36
C SER A 9 -10.30 10.03 -3.30
N SER A 10 -9.53 11.09 -3.57
CA SER A 10 -8.73 11.73 -2.53
C SER A 10 -9.66 12.50 -1.59
N LEU A 11 -10.07 11.89 -0.48
CA LEU A 11 -10.79 12.60 0.57
C LEU A 11 -9.82 13.53 1.29
N GLY A 12 -9.93 14.83 1.01
CA GLY A 12 -9.30 15.91 1.76
C GLY A 12 -9.91 16.02 3.16
N GLY A 13 -9.43 15.19 4.08
CA GLY A 13 -9.71 15.28 5.52
C GLY A 13 -8.43 15.62 6.29
N SER A 14 -8.54 16.42 7.35
CA SER A 14 -7.44 16.63 8.29
C SER A 14 -7.26 15.40 9.18
N TYR A 15 -6.56 14.40 8.65
CA TYR A 15 -6.21 13.21 9.44
C TYR A 15 -5.06 13.59 10.39
N ARG A 16 -5.23 13.37 11.70
CA ARG A 16 -4.13 13.48 12.69
C ARG A 16 -3.15 12.32 12.52
N THR A 17 -2.43 12.28 11.40
CA THR A 17 -1.47 11.22 11.04
C THR A 17 -0.14 11.35 11.76
N GLY A 18 0.18 12.53 12.31
CA GLY A 18 1.45 12.82 12.99
C GLY A 18 1.85 11.74 14.01
N ARG A 19 0.92 11.34 14.89
CA ARG A 19 1.17 10.29 15.90
C ARG A 19 1.61 8.95 15.29
N TYR A 20 1.08 8.58 14.12
CA TYR A 20 1.48 7.33 13.45
C TYR A 20 2.83 7.48 12.73
N VAL A 21 3.13 8.66 12.20
CA VAL A 21 4.43 8.97 11.60
C VAL A 21 5.55 8.89 12.62
N ASP A 22 5.33 9.45 13.81
CA ASP A 22 6.31 9.44 14.90
C ASP A 22 6.60 8.00 15.33
N LYS A 23 5.55 7.23 15.63
CA LYS A 23 5.68 5.81 16.00
C LYS A 23 6.41 4.98 14.95
N VAL A 24 6.16 5.19 13.66
CA VAL A 24 6.85 4.47 12.58
C VAL A 24 8.30 4.94 12.45
N SER A 25 8.59 6.21 12.75
CA SER A 25 9.95 6.74 12.78
C SER A 25 10.77 6.14 13.92
N ASP A 26 10.16 5.92 15.09
CA ASP A 26 10.80 5.31 16.27
C ASP A 26 11.24 3.86 16.03
N LEU A 27 10.56 3.15 15.11
CA LEU A 27 10.97 1.81 14.68
C LEU A 27 12.31 1.81 13.90
N SER A 28 12.91 2.97 13.66
CA SER A 28 14.17 3.13 12.91
C SER A 28 14.11 2.49 11.51
N LEU A 29 12.90 2.46 10.92
CA LEU A 29 12.64 1.81 9.64
C LEU A 29 13.26 2.53 8.43
N PHE A 30 13.78 3.75 8.62
CA PHE A 30 14.38 4.55 7.55
C PHE A 30 15.85 4.87 7.81
N GLY A 31 16.59 3.95 8.44
CA GLY A 31 18.03 4.12 8.71
C GLY A 31 18.30 5.21 9.74
N GLY A 32 17.50 5.25 10.81
CA GLY A 32 17.59 6.26 11.88
C GLY A 32 17.01 7.64 11.54
N LEU A 33 16.55 7.85 10.31
CA LEU A 33 15.96 9.13 9.90
C LEU A 33 14.42 9.14 10.12
N PRO A 34 13.77 10.31 10.30
CA PRO A 34 12.31 10.44 10.54
C PRO A 34 11.46 10.53 9.26
N ALA A 35 10.38 9.75 9.13
CA ALA A 35 9.60 9.69 7.89
C ALA A 35 9.09 11.09 7.47
N ASN A 36 8.90 11.33 6.17
CA ASN A 36 8.59 12.68 5.67
C ASN A 36 7.40 12.77 4.71
N HIS A 37 6.80 11.64 4.32
CA HIS A 37 5.61 11.61 3.48
C HIS A 37 4.61 10.58 4.01
N VAL A 38 3.33 10.97 3.97
CA VAL A 38 2.20 10.10 4.27
C VAL A 38 1.20 10.18 3.13
N LEU A 39 0.69 9.03 2.71
CA LEU A 39 -0.43 8.91 1.79
C LEU A 39 -1.56 8.17 2.49
N VAL A 40 -2.79 8.64 2.30
CA VAL A 40 -4.01 7.97 2.74
C VAL A 40 -4.75 7.51 1.48
N ASN A 41 -5.09 6.23 1.42
CA ASN A 41 -5.91 5.69 0.32
C ASN A 41 -7.16 5.05 0.90
N GLN A 42 -8.28 5.20 0.20
CA GLN A 42 -9.52 4.47 0.44
C GLN A 42 -9.79 3.54 -0.75
N TYR A 43 -10.33 2.37 -0.46
CA TYR A 43 -10.77 1.39 -1.45
C TYR A 43 -12.15 0.86 -1.05
N LEU A 44 -13.13 1.03 -1.92
CA LEU A 44 -14.43 0.36 -1.84
C LEU A 44 -14.32 -1.09 -2.33
N PRO A 45 -15.29 -1.97 -1.99
CA PRO A 45 -15.31 -3.32 -2.50
C PRO A 45 -15.32 -3.34 -4.04
N GLY A 46 -14.33 -4.02 -4.64
CA GLY A 46 -14.12 -4.04 -6.09
C GLY A 46 -13.06 -3.07 -6.59
N GLU A 47 -12.57 -2.15 -5.79
CA GLU A 47 -11.49 -1.23 -6.18
C GLU A 47 -10.10 -1.82 -5.92
N GLY A 48 -9.11 -1.27 -6.64
CA GLY A 48 -7.72 -1.70 -6.56
C GLY A 48 -6.78 -0.73 -7.26
N ILE A 49 -5.48 -1.00 -7.15
CA ILE A 49 -4.40 -0.23 -7.78
C ILE A 49 -3.45 -1.19 -8.50
N MET A 50 -3.96 -1.84 -9.53
CA MET A 50 -3.15 -2.61 -10.48
C MET A 50 -2.84 -1.76 -11.71
N PRO A 51 -1.67 -1.94 -12.35
CA PRO A 51 -1.46 -1.43 -13.70
C PRO A 51 -2.45 -2.10 -14.67
N ARG A 52 -2.77 -1.42 -15.79
CA ARG A 52 -3.78 -1.87 -16.77
C ARG A 52 -3.54 -3.30 -17.29
N SER A 53 -2.28 -3.68 -17.45
CA SER A 53 -1.86 -5.03 -17.84
C SER A 53 -0.85 -5.51 -16.81
N PRO A 54 -1.31 -6.04 -15.65
CA PRO A 54 -0.42 -6.46 -14.60
C PRO A 54 0.30 -7.75 -15.00
N PRO A 55 1.61 -7.87 -14.73
CA PRO A 55 2.28 -9.16 -14.84
C PRO A 55 1.71 -10.13 -13.81
N ARG A 56 1.93 -11.44 -14.03
CA ARG A 56 1.61 -12.45 -13.01
C ARG A 56 2.39 -12.10 -11.72
N PRO A 57 1.72 -12.01 -10.56
CA PRO A 57 2.42 -11.69 -9.32
C PRO A 57 3.41 -12.80 -8.97
N ALA A 58 4.61 -12.41 -8.55
CA ALA A 58 5.60 -13.35 -8.02
C ALA A 58 5.13 -13.98 -6.69
N THR A 59 4.36 -13.22 -5.91
CA THR A 59 3.71 -13.67 -4.67
C THR A 59 2.52 -12.77 -4.34
N SER A 60 1.61 -13.28 -3.51
CA SER A 60 0.46 -12.55 -2.99
C SER A 60 0.45 -12.63 -1.47
N LEU A 61 0.20 -11.50 -0.79
CA LEU A 61 0.12 -11.42 0.66
C LEU A 61 -1.32 -11.09 1.08
N LEU A 62 -1.79 -11.70 2.17
CA LEU A 62 -3.05 -11.30 2.80
C LEU A 62 -2.79 -10.18 3.82
N LEU A 63 -3.52 -9.08 3.76
CA LEU A 63 -3.35 -7.95 4.69
C LEU A 63 -4.64 -7.72 5.48
N GLU A 64 -4.66 -8.19 6.72
CA GLU A 64 -5.79 -8.00 7.62
C GLU A 64 -5.91 -6.55 8.13
N PRO A 65 -7.09 -6.13 8.60
CA PRO A 65 -7.27 -4.83 9.24
C PRO A 65 -6.28 -4.60 10.38
N ARG A 66 -5.65 -3.42 10.42
CA ARG A 66 -4.63 -3.02 11.41
C ARG A 66 -3.30 -3.79 11.31
N SER A 67 -3.05 -4.51 10.22
CA SER A 67 -1.72 -5.03 9.90
C SER A 67 -0.75 -3.91 9.48
N LEU A 68 0.55 -4.15 9.65
CA LEU A 68 1.63 -3.30 9.16
C LEU A 68 2.46 -4.08 8.15
N LEU A 69 2.51 -3.60 6.90
CA LEU A 69 3.39 -4.14 5.87
C LEU A 69 4.62 -3.24 5.73
N VAL A 70 5.81 -3.80 5.93
CA VAL A 70 7.09 -3.10 5.77
C VAL A 70 7.77 -3.61 4.50
N LEU A 71 7.85 -2.77 3.47
CA LEU A 71 8.62 -3.04 2.26
C LEU A 71 9.97 -2.32 2.34
N ARG A 72 11.07 -3.08 2.17
CA ARG A 72 12.46 -2.59 2.24
C ARG A 72 13.34 -3.25 1.18
N GLY A 73 14.50 -2.66 0.91
CA GLY A 73 15.47 -3.18 -0.05
C GLY A 73 14.85 -3.45 -1.42
N THR A 74 15.17 -4.60 -2.01
CA THR A 74 14.68 -5.05 -3.33
C THR A 74 13.16 -5.05 -3.43
N ALA A 75 12.45 -5.47 -2.38
CA ALA A 75 10.99 -5.51 -2.39
C ALA A 75 10.36 -4.12 -2.53
N TYR A 76 11.05 -3.08 -2.06
CA TYR A 76 10.60 -1.70 -2.21
C TYR A 76 11.07 -1.05 -3.52
N THR A 77 12.31 -1.32 -3.96
CA THR A 77 12.93 -0.58 -5.07
C THR A 77 12.78 -1.22 -6.44
N ARG A 78 12.58 -2.54 -6.51
CA ARG A 78 12.62 -3.29 -7.78
C ARG A 78 11.35 -4.10 -8.06
N LEU A 79 10.48 -4.29 -7.07
CA LEU A 79 9.24 -5.04 -7.26
C LEU A 79 8.06 -4.09 -7.41
N LEU A 80 7.23 -4.37 -8.42
CA LEU A 80 5.90 -3.79 -8.52
C LEU A 80 5.00 -4.45 -7.48
N HIS A 81 4.11 -3.67 -6.91
CA HIS A 81 3.08 -4.14 -6.00
C HIS A 81 1.78 -3.42 -6.31
N GLY A 82 0.69 -3.99 -5.86
CA GLY A 82 -0.58 -3.29 -5.79
C GLY A 82 -1.68 -4.21 -5.32
N ILE A 83 -2.91 -3.79 -5.57
CA ILE A 83 -4.11 -4.42 -5.04
C ILE A 83 -5.03 -4.72 -6.21
N ALA A 84 -5.36 -5.99 -6.42
CA ALA A 84 -6.32 -6.36 -7.46
C ALA A 84 -7.71 -5.80 -7.15
N ALA A 85 -8.41 -5.30 -8.17
CA ALA A 85 -9.81 -4.93 -8.10
C ALA A 85 -10.67 -6.17 -7.86
N ALA A 86 -11.13 -6.38 -6.62
CA ALA A 86 -11.89 -7.56 -6.23
C ALA A 86 -12.82 -7.26 -5.05
N ARG A 87 -13.88 -8.07 -4.94
CA ARG A 87 -14.85 -8.01 -3.83
C ARG A 87 -14.63 -9.11 -2.79
N VAL A 88 -13.92 -10.18 -3.15
CA VAL A 88 -13.65 -11.33 -2.30
C VAL A 88 -12.21 -11.79 -2.55
N ASP A 89 -11.51 -12.13 -1.48
CA ASP A 89 -10.25 -12.86 -1.54
C ASP A 89 -10.56 -14.35 -1.32
N ALA A 90 -10.50 -15.13 -2.40
CA ALA A 90 -10.66 -16.59 -2.35
C ALA A 90 -9.30 -17.24 -2.11
N LEU A 91 -9.15 -17.92 -0.98
CA LEU A 91 -7.92 -18.60 -0.60
C LEU A 91 -8.00 -20.06 -1.01
N ASP A 92 -7.05 -20.49 -1.84
CA ASP A 92 -6.91 -21.89 -2.23
C ASP A 92 -6.60 -22.74 -0.98
N ALA A 93 -7.26 -23.90 -0.86
CA ALA A 93 -7.00 -24.85 0.22
C ALA A 93 -5.59 -25.46 0.14
N THR A 94 -4.99 -25.48 -1.05
CA THR A 94 -3.69 -26.12 -1.32
C THR A 94 -2.55 -25.11 -1.47
N SER A 95 -2.85 -23.82 -1.64
CA SER A 95 -1.86 -22.77 -1.89
C SER A 95 -2.23 -21.47 -1.17
N LEU A 96 -1.95 -21.43 0.13
CA LEU A 96 -2.17 -20.24 0.95
C LEU A 96 -1.08 -19.18 0.73
N PRO A 97 -1.39 -17.89 0.99
CA PRO A 97 -0.38 -16.83 1.03
C PRO A 97 0.77 -17.19 1.98
N PRO A 98 2.01 -16.79 1.66
CA PRO A 98 3.18 -17.14 2.47
C PRO A 98 3.13 -16.54 3.89
N ASN A 99 2.32 -15.49 4.09
CA ASN A 99 2.10 -14.89 5.40
C ASN A 99 0.86 -15.42 6.14
N ALA A 100 0.24 -16.52 5.68
CA ALA A 100 -0.99 -17.06 6.27
C ALA A 100 -0.86 -17.39 7.77
N ALA A 101 0.31 -17.87 8.22
CA ALA A 101 0.56 -18.14 9.64
C ALA A 101 0.40 -16.90 10.54
N ALA A 102 0.57 -15.69 9.99
CA ALA A 102 0.38 -14.43 10.69
C ALA A 102 -1.03 -13.83 10.51
N CYS A 103 -1.93 -14.52 9.79
CA CYS A 103 -3.27 -14.04 9.47
C CYS A 103 -4.33 -15.05 9.95
N PRO A 104 -4.96 -14.84 11.11
CA PRO A 104 -6.02 -15.72 11.65
C PRO A 104 -7.17 -16.01 10.67
N SER A 105 -7.46 -15.10 9.72
CA SER A 105 -8.48 -15.30 8.69
C SER A 105 -8.02 -16.18 7.51
N ALA A 106 -6.72 -16.44 7.35
CA ALA A 106 -6.15 -17.19 6.24
C ALA A 106 -6.33 -18.71 6.37
N ARG A 107 -7.57 -19.17 6.49
CA ARG A 107 -7.91 -20.59 6.55
C ARG A 107 -7.92 -21.20 5.14
N PRO A 108 -7.46 -22.45 4.95
CA PRO A 108 -7.60 -23.18 3.69
C PRO A 108 -9.04 -23.15 3.16
N GLY A 109 -9.25 -22.75 1.90
CA GLY A 109 -10.58 -22.67 1.29
C GLY A 109 -11.43 -21.48 1.72
N ALA A 110 -10.90 -20.55 2.53
CA ALA A 110 -11.67 -19.40 2.99
C ALA A 110 -12.03 -18.44 1.84
N SER A 111 -13.23 -17.87 1.92
CA SER A 111 -13.68 -16.76 1.09
C SER A 111 -13.85 -15.52 1.96
N LEU A 112 -12.94 -14.55 1.82
CA LEU A 112 -12.90 -13.35 2.64
C LEU A 112 -13.53 -12.19 1.87
N VAL A 113 -14.73 -11.76 2.29
CA VAL A 113 -15.43 -10.64 1.65
C VAL A 113 -14.73 -9.32 2.00
N ARG A 114 -14.37 -8.53 0.99
CA ARG A 114 -13.75 -7.23 1.16
C ARG A 114 -14.81 -6.18 1.51
N GLY A 115 -14.58 -5.48 2.62
CA GLY A 115 -15.28 -4.25 2.96
C GLY A 115 -14.54 -3.01 2.44
N THR A 116 -14.94 -1.84 2.92
CA THR A 116 -14.18 -0.60 2.69
C THR A 116 -12.85 -0.66 3.43
N ARG A 117 -11.74 -0.42 2.72
CA ARG A 117 -10.40 -0.42 3.28
C ARG A 117 -9.79 0.97 3.24
N VAL A 118 -9.25 1.41 4.36
CA VAL A 118 -8.40 2.62 4.44
C VAL A 118 -6.98 2.18 4.77
N SER A 119 -6.00 2.69 4.02
CA SER A 119 -4.58 2.40 4.24
C SER A 119 -3.78 3.68 4.42
N LEU A 120 -2.83 3.65 5.36
CA LEU A 120 -1.81 4.66 5.53
C LEU A 120 -0.48 4.14 4.98
N THR A 121 0.11 4.87 4.04
CA THR A 121 1.45 4.57 3.52
C THR A 121 2.40 5.66 3.98
N ILE A 122 3.37 5.28 4.81
CA ILE A 122 4.37 6.19 5.39
C ILE A 122 5.73 5.85 4.77
N ARG A 123 6.41 6.86 4.22
CA ARG A 123 7.71 6.67 3.55
C ARG A 123 8.67 7.82 3.81
N ARG A 124 9.96 7.53 3.59
CA ARG A 124 10.97 8.56 3.34
C ARG A 124 11.17 8.71 1.84
N VAL A 125 11.09 9.93 1.36
CA VAL A 125 11.57 10.32 0.03
C VAL A 125 12.83 11.17 0.23
N PRO A 126 14.02 10.71 -0.21
CA PRO A 126 15.22 11.56 -0.27
C PRO A 126 14.93 12.79 -1.13
N ARG A 127 15.39 13.98 -0.74
CA ARG A 127 15.20 15.19 -1.55
C ARG A 127 15.78 14.95 -2.95
N VAL A 128 14.93 15.02 -3.98
CA VAL A 128 15.35 15.08 -5.38
C VAL A 128 15.45 16.56 -5.79
N LEU A 129 16.62 16.92 -6.31
CA LEU A 129 17.08 18.19 -6.89
C LEU A 129 16.25 19.45 -6.58
N ARG A 130 16.85 20.39 -5.81
CA ARG A 130 16.49 21.81 -5.95
C ARG A 130 16.96 22.25 -7.33
N THR A 131 16.05 22.38 -8.28
CA THR A 131 16.32 23.17 -9.49
C THR A 131 16.46 24.62 -9.03
N GLY A 132 17.68 25.04 -8.74
CA GLY A 132 18.00 26.45 -8.54
C GLY A 132 17.75 27.14 -9.87
N LEU A 133 16.63 27.85 -9.98
CA LEU A 133 16.40 28.77 -11.08
C LEU A 133 17.43 29.89 -10.93
N LEU A 134 18.59 29.76 -11.58
CA LEU A 134 19.47 30.89 -11.85
C LEU A 134 18.73 31.77 -12.86
N LEU A 135 17.93 32.71 -12.35
CA LEU A 135 17.49 33.87 -13.10
C LEU A 135 18.75 34.67 -13.45
N GLY A 136 19.26 34.43 -14.65
CA GLY A 136 20.32 35.23 -15.24
C GLY A 136 19.78 36.62 -15.56
N LYS A 137 20.46 37.62 -14.96
CA LYS A 137 20.54 39.06 -15.27
C LYS A 137 19.36 39.73 -15.95
#